data_AF-A0A377Q6U3-F1
#
_entry.id   AF-A0A377Q6U3-F1
#
_cell.length_a   1.000
_cell.length_b   1.000
_cell.length_c   1.000
_cell.angle_alpha   90.00
_cell.angle_beta   90.00
_cell.angle_gamma   90.00
#
_symmetry.space_group_name_H-M   'P 1'
#
loop_
_entity.id
_entity.type
_entity.pdbx_description
1 polymer ?
#
loop_
_entity_poly.entity_id
_entity_poly.type
_entity_poly.pdbx_seq_one_letter_code
_entity_poly.pdbx_strand_id
1 'polypeptide(L)'
;MASLYKQKGDAMIEALVSIVLLGVIMIGLTFLVAKTAVAQKNTSVQNMALFALRSAAQTEGVSALCAAASPSVTVANKNVALTAQCQRNAFTATVAGQTINIPAAANSPITASALTTKQDVTNAKLIGGDGVISLN
;
A
#
# COMPACT_ATOMS: atom_id res chain seq x y z
N MET A 1 1.26 -5.81 68.77
CA MET A 1 0.04 -6.35 68.13
C MET A 1 -0.53 -5.28 67.22
N ALA A 2 -0.20 -5.33 65.92
CA ALA A 2 -0.73 -4.37 64.95
C ALA A 2 -2.21 -4.67 64.71
N SER A 3 -3.05 -3.64 64.84
CA SER A 3 -4.50 -3.74 64.68
C SER A 3 -4.87 -4.28 63.29
N LEU A 4 -5.54 -5.44 63.26
CA LEU A 4 -6.10 -6.09 62.07
C LEU A 4 -7.00 -5.16 61.22
N TYR A 5 -7.54 -4.10 61.83
CA TYR A 5 -8.36 -3.10 61.16
C TYR A 5 -7.55 -2.22 60.20
N LYS A 6 -6.30 -1.89 60.57
CA LYS A 6 -5.40 -1.08 59.74
C LYS A 6 -4.94 -1.87 58.50
N GLN A 7 -4.77 -3.18 58.66
CA GLN A 7 -4.35 -4.11 57.59
C GLN A 7 -5.45 -4.31 56.53
N LYS A 8 -6.73 -4.32 56.93
CA LYS A 8 -7.86 -4.39 55.99
C LYS A 8 -8.08 -3.09 55.21
N GLY A 9 -7.85 -1.94 55.84
CA GLY A 9 -7.93 -0.64 55.17
C GLY A 9 -6.84 -0.43 54.13
N ASP A 10 -5.61 -0.87 54.44
CA ASP A 10 -4.45 -0.76 53.55
C ASP A 10 -4.63 -1.63 52.29
N ALA A 11 -5.09 -2.88 52.47
CA ALA A 11 -5.38 -3.79 51.36
C ALA A 11 -6.48 -3.26 50.42
N MET A 12 -7.48 -2.53 50.94
CA MET A 12 -8.52 -1.90 50.12
C MET A 12 -7.99 -0.72 49.31
N ILE A 13 -7.10 0.09 49.89
CA ILE A 13 -6.46 1.21 49.19
C ILE A 13 -5.51 0.68 48.12
N GLU A 14 -4.71 -0.34 48.43
CA GLU A 14 -3.80 -1.00 47.47
C GLU A 14 -4.55 -1.61 46.28
N ALA A 15 -5.70 -2.24 46.53
CA ALA A 15 -6.56 -2.77 45.48
C ALA A 15 -7.16 -1.64 44.61
N LEU A 16 -7.58 -0.52 45.21
CA LEU A 16 -8.13 0.62 44.48
C LEU A 16 -7.07 1.27 43.59
N VAL A 17 -5.84 1.44 44.10
CA VAL A 17 -4.71 1.95 43.32
C VAL A 17 -4.36 1.00 42.17
N SER A 18 -4.39 -0.31 42.42
CA SER A 18 -4.13 -1.33 41.38
C SER A 18 -5.18 -1.31 40.27
N ILE A 19 -6.48 -1.17 40.61
CA ILE A 19 -7.57 -1.06 39.64
C ILE A 19 -7.44 0.23 38.81
N VAL A 20 -7.08 1.36 39.44
CA VAL A 20 -6.85 2.62 38.73
C VAL A 20 -5.67 2.49 37.76
N LEU A 21 -4.56 1.90 38.19
CA LEU A 21 -3.40 1.64 37.32
C LEU A 21 -3.75 0.73 36.14
N LEU A 22 -4.48 -0.35 36.39
CA LEU A 22 -4.99 -1.24 35.34
C LEU A 22 -5.90 -0.48 34.35
N GLY A 23 -6.77 0.40 34.84
CA GLY A 23 -7.61 1.26 34.01
C GLY A 23 -6.80 2.14 33.07
N VAL A 24 -5.76 2.81 33.57
CA VAL A 24 -4.88 3.66 32.76
C VAL A 24 -4.13 2.84 31.70
N ILE A 25 -3.65 1.64 32.06
CA ILE A 25 -2.97 0.73 31.12
C ILE A 25 -3.93 0.31 29.99
N MET A 26 -5.16 -0.07 30.31
CA MET A 26 -6.15 -0.50 29.31
C MET A 26 -6.57 0.63 28.36
N ILE A 27 -6.67 1.87 28.85
CA ILE A 27 -6.91 3.05 28.00
C ILE A 27 -5.73 3.27 27.03
N GLY A 28 -4.49 3.10 27.51
CA GLY A 28 -3.31 3.14 26.65
C GLY A 28 -3.35 2.06 25.56
N LEU A 29 -3.64 0.82 25.92
CA LEU A 29 -3.69 -0.32 24.99
C LEU A 29 -4.76 -0.14 23.92
N THR A 30 -5.97 0.32 24.28
CA THR A 30 -7.05 0.55 23.32
C THR A 30 -6.68 1.61 22.28
N PHE A 31 -5.97 2.67 22.68
CA PHE A 31 -5.46 3.66 21.74
C PHE A 31 -4.43 3.09 20.76
N LEU A 32 -3.52 2.22 21.24
CA LEU A 32 -2.58 1.52 20.35
C LEU A 32 -3.32 0.58 19.40
N VAL A 33 -4.28 -0.22 19.88
CA VAL A 33 -5.06 -1.15 19.07
C VAL A 33 -5.85 -0.41 17.98
N ALA A 34 -6.42 0.75 18.29
CA ALA A 34 -7.12 1.56 17.28
C ALA A 34 -6.18 1.99 16.15
N LYS A 35 -4.95 2.43 16.49
CA LYS A 35 -3.94 2.79 15.49
C LYS A 35 -3.48 1.60 14.65
N THR A 36 -3.24 0.45 15.28
CA THR A 36 -2.80 -0.75 14.56
C THR A 36 -3.90 -1.31 13.67
N ALA A 37 -5.16 -1.25 14.07
CA ALA A 37 -6.29 -1.68 13.24
C ALA A 37 -6.40 -0.83 11.96
N VAL A 38 -6.24 0.49 12.07
CA VAL A 38 -6.22 1.39 10.90
C VAL A 38 -5.01 1.08 10.01
N ALA A 39 -3.83 0.86 10.59
CA ALA A 39 -2.64 0.48 9.84
C ALA A 39 -2.82 -0.85 9.09
N GLN A 40 -3.36 -1.88 9.76
CA GLN A 40 -3.64 -3.19 9.15
C GLN A 40 -4.62 -3.08 7.98
N LYS A 41 -5.68 -2.28 8.14
CA LYS A 41 -6.64 -2.01 7.05
C LYS A 41 -5.92 -1.40 5.84
N ASN A 42 -5.11 -0.37 6.05
CA ASN A 42 -4.40 0.30 4.95
C ASN A 42 -3.44 -0.66 4.24
N THR A 43 -2.67 -1.45 4.99
CA THR A 43 -1.77 -2.47 4.41
C THR A 43 -2.52 -3.53 3.60
N SER A 44 -3.69 -3.97 4.08
CA SER A 44 -4.50 -4.95 3.36
C SER A 44 -4.99 -4.40 2.01
N VAL A 45 -5.47 -3.15 1.98
CA VAL A 45 -5.94 -2.53 0.73
C VAL A 45 -4.78 -2.23 -0.22
N GLN A 46 -3.61 -1.83 0.30
CA GLN A 46 -2.40 -1.65 -0.52
C GLN A 46 -1.97 -2.97 -1.18
N ASN A 47 -1.99 -4.07 -0.44
CA ASN A 47 -1.68 -5.39 -1.00
C ASN A 47 -2.70 -5.78 -2.08
N MET A 48 -3.99 -5.55 -1.87
CA MET A 48 -5.01 -5.77 -2.90
C MET A 48 -4.76 -4.92 -4.15
N ALA A 49 -4.41 -3.65 -4.00
CA ALA A 49 -4.07 -2.78 -5.12
C ALA A 49 -2.83 -3.27 -5.88
N LEU A 50 -1.80 -3.72 -5.17
CA LEU A 50 -0.60 -4.32 -5.75
C LEU A 50 -0.93 -5.59 -6.54
N PHE A 51 -1.74 -6.49 -5.99
CA PHE A 51 -2.17 -7.72 -6.68
C PHE A 51 -3.01 -7.41 -7.91
N ALA A 52 -3.95 -6.47 -7.82
CA ALA A 52 -4.79 -6.07 -8.93
C ALA A 52 -3.94 -5.44 -10.05
N LEU A 53 -2.97 -4.59 -9.71
CA LEU A 53 -2.09 -3.96 -10.68
C LEU A 53 -1.13 -4.98 -11.33
N ARG A 54 -0.62 -5.96 -10.56
CA ARG A 54 0.18 -7.06 -11.10
C ARG A 54 -0.64 -7.97 -12.02
N SER A 55 -1.88 -8.27 -11.65
CA SER A 55 -2.80 -9.04 -12.49
C SER A 55 -3.12 -8.28 -13.78
N ALA A 56 -3.41 -6.98 -13.72
CA ALA A 56 -3.63 -6.15 -14.90
C ALA A 56 -2.39 -6.14 -15.82
N ALA A 57 -1.20 -5.97 -15.25
CA ALA A 57 0.06 -6.01 -16.00
C ALA A 57 0.35 -7.38 -16.66
N GLN A 58 -0.09 -8.48 -16.05
CA GLN A 58 0.04 -9.83 -16.62
C GLN A 58 -1.00 -10.12 -17.70
N THR A 59 -2.22 -9.59 -17.57
CA THR A 59 -3.34 -9.93 -18.46
C THR A 59 -3.33 -9.10 -19.74
N GLU A 60 -3.14 -7.79 -19.60
CA GLU A 60 -3.12 -6.83 -20.72
C GLU A 60 -1.69 -6.64 -21.28
N GLY A 61 -0.67 -6.95 -20.46
CA GLY A 61 0.72 -6.64 -20.76
C GLY A 61 1.06 -5.16 -20.52
N VAL A 62 2.29 -4.90 -20.08
CA VAL A 62 2.77 -3.52 -19.82
C VAL A 62 2.64 -2.62 -21.04
N SER A 63 2.83 -3.15 -22.25
CA SER A 63 2.72 -2.41 -23.51
C SER A 63 1.31 -1.86 -23.77
N ALA A 64 0.25 -2.61 -23.43
CA ALA A 64 -1.13 -2.17 -23.61
C ALA A 64 -1.53 -1.13 -22.56
N LEU A 65 -1.09 -1.31 -21.30
CA LEU A 65 -1.29 -0.29 -20.24
C LEU A 65 -0.58 1.02 -20.57
N CYS A 66 0.57 0.97 -21.24
CA CYS A 66 1.30 2.15 -21.73
C CYS A 66 0.69 2.80 -22.97
N ALA A 67 -0.09 2.05 -23.76
CA ALA A 67 -0.77 2.57 -24.95
C ALA A 67 -2.16 3.12 -24.63
N ALA A 68 -2.78 2.67 -23.53
CA ALA A 68 -4.06 3.17 -23.06
C ALA A 68 -3.96 4.63 -22.62
N ALA A 69 -4.86 5.48 -23.12
CA ALA A 69 -4.93 6.89 -22.74
C ALA A 69 -5.35 7.09 -21.26
N SER A 70 -6.01 6.11 -20.66
CA SER A 70 -6.53 6.18 -19.28
C SER A 70 -6.65 4.77 -18.67
N PRO A 71 -5.54 4.12 -18.32
CA PRO A 71 -5.58 2.80 -17.69
C PRO A 71 -6.26 2.90 -16.31
N SER A 72 -7.00 1.86 -15.92
CA SER A 72 -7.62 1.77 -14.59
C SER A 72 -7.63 0.35 -14.09
N VAL A 73 -7.60 0.16 -12.78
CA VAL A 73 -7.65 -1.15 -12.13
C VAL A 73 -8.70 -1.16 -11.02
N THR A 74 -9.38 -2.28 -10.86
CA THR A 74 -10.40 -2.44 -9.82
C THR A 74 -9.78 -2.91 -8.52
N VAL A 75 -9.92 -2.12 -7.45
CA VAL A 75 -9.49 -2.46 -6.09
C VAL A 75 -10.70 -2.36 -5.18
N ALA A 76 -11.05 -3.45 -4.48
CA ALA A 76 -12.21 -3.50 -3.57
C ALA A 76 -13.52 -2.96 -4.20
N ASN A 77 -13.84 -3.42 -5.43
CA ASN A 77 -15.00 -3.00 -6.22
C ASN A 77 -15.05 -1.50 -6.59
N LYS A 78 -13.91 -0.80 -6.55
CA LYS A 78 -13.76 0.59 -7.00
C LYS A 78 -12.72 0.67 -8.11
N ASN A 79 -13.00 1.43 -9.16
CA ASN A 79 -12.01 1.72 -10.19
C ASN A 79 -11.02 2.77 -9.69
N VAL A 80 -9.75 2.42 -9.71
CA VAL A 80 -8.62 3.29 -9.42
C VAL A 80 -7.97 3.64 -10.75
N ALA A 81 -8.01 4.93 -11.10
CA ALA A 81 -7.32 5.43 -12.29
C ALA A 81 -5.80 5.31 -12.11
N LEU A 82 -5.12 4.92 -13.17
CA LEU A 82 -3.68 4.75 -13.23
C LEU A 82 -3.06 5.78 -14.19
N THR A 83 -1.84 6.17 -13.89
CA THR A 83 -0.95 6.92 -14.75
C THR A 83 0.22 6.00 -15.09
N ALA A 84 0.36 5.66 -16.37
CA ALA A 84 1.49 4.88 -16.86
C ALA A 84 2.59 5.82 -17.37
N GLN A 85 3.78 5.75 -16.78
CA GLN A 85 4.99 6.36 -17.34
C GLN A 85 5.87 5.25 -17.91
N CYS A 86 6.00 5.24 -19.23
CA CYS A 86 6.72 4.18 -19.93
C CYS A 86 7.87 4.79 -20.70
N GLN A 87 9.10 4.43 -20.33
CA GLN A 87 10.29 4.80 -21.06
C GLN A 87 10.59 3.75 -22.12
N ARG A 88 10.72 4.22 -23.36
CA ARG A 88 11.07 3.42 -24.53
C ARG A 88 12.43 3.88 -25.01
N ASN A 89 13.37 2.96 -25.13
CA ASN A 89 14.69 3.28 -25.66
C ASN A 89 14.87 2.70 -27.06
N ALA A 90 15.69 3.37 -27.88
CA ALA A 90 16.11 2.81 -29.17
C ALA A 90 17.00 1.59 -28.92
N PHE A 91 16.92 0.59 -29.80
CA PHE A 91 17.76 -0.60 -29.71
C PHE A 91 18.29 -1.00 -31.08
N THR A 92 19.45 -1.66 -31.08
CA THR A 92 20.06 -2.23 -32.27
C THR A 92 19.74 -3.71 -32.34
N ALA A 93 19.17 -4.15 -33.46
CA ALA A 93 18.96 -5.57 -33.75
C ALA A 93 19.95 -5.99 -34.84
N THR A 94 20.72 -7.04 -34.59
CA THR A 94 21.61 -7.60 -35.60
C THR A 94 20.95 -8.82 -36.23
N VAL A 95 20.54 -8.71 -37.49
CA VAL A 95 19.94 -9.81 -38.25
C VAL A 95 20.85 -10.13 -39.42
N ALA A 96 21.30 -11.38 -39.53
CA ALA A 96 22.21 -11.86 -40.58
C ALA A 96 23.50 -11.00 -40.75
N GLY A 97 24.02 -10.44 -39.65
CA GLY A 97 25.25 -9.63 -39.66
C GLY A 97 25.08 -8.15 -40.02
N GLN A 98 23.86 -7.70 -40.31
CA GLN A 98 23.53 -6.27 -40.44
C GLN A 98 22.93 -5.73 -39.15
N THR A 99 23.51 -4.65 -38.64
CA THR A 99 23.00 -3.92 -37.48
C THR A 99 21.93 -2.94 -37.93
N ILE A 100 20.69 -3.16 -37.51
CA ILE A 100 19.55 -2.30 -37.79
C ILE A 100 19.28 -1.46 -36.54
N ASN A 101 19.32 -0.14 -36.69
CA ASN A 101 19.03 0.79 -35.61
C ASN A 101 17.52 1.06 -35.58
N ILE A 102 16.83 0.58 -34.54
CA ILE A 102 15.38 0.74 -34.41
C ILE A 102 15.12 1.92 -33.44
N PRO A 103 14.57 3.05 -33.91
CA PRO A 103 14.29 4.21 -33.08
C PRO A 103 13.21 3.90 -32.03
N ALA A 104 13.17 4.69 -30.95
CA ALA A 104 12.12 4.59 -29.93
C ALA A 104 10.76 5.02 -30.53
N ALA A 105 9.92 4.05 -30.87
CA ALA A 105 8.56 4.21 -31.36
C ALA A 105 7.56 3.62 -30.35
N ALA A 106 6.25 3.82 -30.54
CA ALA A 106 5.19 3.26 -29.68
C ALA A 106 5.21 1.72 -29.56
N ASN A 107 5.97 1.03 -30.42
CA ASN A 107 6.15 -0.42 -30.44
C ASN A 107 7.54 -0.87 -29.98
N SER A 108 8.43 0.05 -29.58
CA SER A 108 9.76 -0.29 -29.09
C SER A 108 9.70 -0.94 -27.70
N PRO A 109 10.66 -1.82 -27.36
CA PRO A 109 10.70 -2.47 -26.06
C PRO A 109 10.74 -1.43 -24.94
N ILE A 110 9.91 -1.66 -23.93
CA ILE A 110 9.86 -0.84 -22.72
C ILE A 110 11.07 -1.22 -21.88
N THR A 111 11.96 -0.26 -21.64
CA THR A 111 13.18 -0.45 -20.83
C THR A 111 12.96 -0.05 -19.38
N ALA A 112 11.93 0.72 -19.09
CA ALA A 112 11.44 0.99 -17.73
C ALA A 112 9.98 1.41 -17.80
N SER A 113 9.15 0.92 -16.87
CA SER A 113 7.75 1.34 -16.74
C SER A 113 7.40 1.57 -15.28
N ALA A 114 6.88 2.75 -14.97
CA ALA A 114 6.33 3.08 -13.67
C ALA A 114 4.81 3.24 -13.81
N LEU A 115 4.07 2.40 -13.11
CA LEU A 115 2.62 2.55 -12.97
C LEU A 115 2.34 3.22 -11.62
N THR A 116 1.69 4.37 -11.69
CA THR A 116 1.28 5.13 -10.51
C THR A 116 -0.22 5.20 -10.44
N THR A 117 -0.79 5.03 -9.23
CA THR A 117 -2.19 5.40 -9.02
C THR A 117 -2.34 6.91 -9.15
N LYS A 118 -3.40 7.37 -9.82
CA LYS A 118 -3.68 8.81 -9.90
C LYS A 118 -3.95 9.35 -8.50
N GLN A 119 -3.29 10.44 -8.16
CA GLN A 119 -3.47 11.14 -6.89
C GLN A 119 -4.84 11.84 -6.90
N ASP A 120 -5.84 11.19 -6.28
CA ASP A 120 -7.22 11.67 -6.13
C ASP A 120 -7.65 11.48 -4.67
N VAL A 121 -8.48 12.39 -4.14
CA VAL A 121 -8.98 12.32 -2.75
C VAL A 121 -9.71 11.01 -2.45
N THR A 122 -10.31 10.40 -3.47
CA THR A 122 -10.97 9.10 -3.41
C THR A 122 -9.96 7.97 -3.27
N ASN A 123 -8.88 8.02 -4.07
CA ASN A 123 -7.81 7.03 -4.04
C ASN A 123 -7.02 7.13 -2.73
N ALA A 124 -6.63 8.33 -2.30
CA ALA A 124 -5.94 8.56 -1.03
C ALA A 124 -6.72 8.01 0.18
N LYS A 125 -8.06 8.09 0.16
CA LYS A 125 -8.93 7.55 1.21
C LYS A 125 -9.09 6.02 1.14
N LEU A 126 -8.95 5.42 -0.05
CA LEU A 126 -9.08 3.97 -0.27
C LEU A 126 -7.78 3.22 0.03
N ILE A 127 -6.66 3.65 -0.56
CA ILE A 127 -5.35 2.98 -0.50
C ILE A 127 -4.39 3.58 0.53
N GLY A 128 -4.74 4.73 1.12
CA GLY A 128 -3.91 5.39 2.13
C GLY A 128 -2.72 6.17 1.57
N GLY A 129 -2.67 6.40 0.24
CA GLY A 129 -1.60 7.13 -0.44
C GLY A 129 -1.47 6.75 -1.91
N ASP A 130 -0.40 7.21 -2.57
CA ASP A 130 -0.06 6.85 -3.95
C ASP A 130 0.76 5.56 -3.99
N GLY A 131 0.28 4.57 -4.73
CA GLY A 131 1.04 3.35 -5.02
C GLY A 131 1.87 3.54 -6.28
N VAL A 132 3.18 3.30 -6.19
CA VAL A 132 4.11 3.27 -7.33
C VAL A 132 4.58 1.83 -7.52
N ILE A 133 4.40 1.27 -8.72
CA ILE A 133 5.10 0.06 -9.16
C ILE A 133 6.07 0.46 -10.26
N SER A 134 7.36 0.30 -10.00
CA SER A 134 8.41 0.45 -11.02
C SER A 134 8.85 -0.95 -11.48
N LEU A 135 8.82 -1.16 -12.79
CA LEU A 135 9.34 -2.33 -13.48
C LEU A 135 10.52 -1.86 -14.33
N ASN A 136 11.72 -2.25 -13.94
CA ASN A 136 12.96 -2.06 -14.70
C ASN A 136 13.32 -3.37 -15.40
#